data_AF-A0A3M7EU82-F1
#
_entry.id   AF-A0A3M7EU82-F1
#
_cell.length_a   1.000
_cell.length_b   1.000
_cell.length_c   1.000
_cell.angle_alpha   90.00
_cell.angle_beta   90.00
_cell.angle_gamma   90.00
#
_symmetry.space_group_name_H-M   'P 1'
#
loop_
_entity.id
_entity.type
_entity.pdbx_description
1 polymer ?
#
loop_
_entity_poly.entity_id
_entity_poly.type
_entity_poly.pdbx_seq_one_letter_code
_entity_poly.pdbx_strand_id
1 'polypeptide(L)'
;MAEALALIAEEHSHALRGIRMELIDPGPLNETFTLPDVRGESEDGDGLSLQLSRYLKIEHLVNVQLGGPIVIGPELFNLSGGEGVTPWPNLERFLLSFSSHRPDGGWYFERDPTTSPESPNPDNEPQEEAESEEESESAFDSDESFFEVDPAKPDHYNEGKEDRLQGREPINCFRTQPNVHLEMLLESMAVAVAQMPKLRHFAAGADVAQCKRTEYAGQSFEYEFTAVQKRETKARLHWVVPQGWRMGRQLEALWKNIIGEDDILDYKEW
;
A
#
# COMPACT_ATOMS: atom_id res chain seq x y z
N MET A 1 17.00 -9.51 3.74
CA MET A 1 15.77 -10.32 3.68
C MET A 1 15.82 -11.30 2.50
N ALA A 2 15.96 -10.78 1.27
CA ALA A 2 16.30 -11.51 0.05
C ALA A 2 17.29 -12.70 0.25
N GLU A 3 18.47 -12.44 0.81
CA GLU A 3 19.52 -13.46 1.01
C GLU A 3 19.15 -14.57 2.01
N ALA A 4 18.41 -14.22 3.07
CA ALA A 4 17.97 -15.21 4.07
C ALA A 4 16.90 -16.16 3.50
N LEU A 5 16.07 -15.67 2.58
CA LEU A 5 15.09 -16.48 1.87
C LEU A 5 15.75 -17.45 0.87
N ALA A 6 16.87 -17.04 0.27
CA ALA A 6 17.62 -17.88 -0.68
C ALA A 6 18.17 -19.14 -0.01
N LEU A 7 18.77 -18.99 1.17
CA LEU A 7 19.32 -20.10 1.94
C LEU A 7 18.24 -21.10 2.37
N ILE A 8 17.08 -20.62 2.86
CA ILE A 8 15.99 -21.50 3.32
C ILE A 8 15.32 -22.24 2.15
N ALA A 9 15.16 -21.55 1.01
CA ALA A 9 14.55 -22.15 -0.17
C ALA A 9 15.45 -23.20 -0.82
N GLU A 10 16.76 -22.99 -0.90
CA GLU A 10 17.69 -23.97 -1.46
C GLU A 10 17.73 -25.26 -0.63
N GLU A 11 17.71 -25.15 0.70
CA GLU A 11 17.85 -26.30 1.60
C GLU A 11 16.54 -27.11 1.77
N HIS A 12 15.37 -26.47 1.59
CA HIS A 12 14.07 -27.07 1.89
C HIS A 12 13.00 -26.95 0.78
N SER A 13 13.40 -26.59 -0.45
CA SER A 13 12.48 -26.45 -1.61
C SER A 13 11.53 -27.64 -1.83
N HIS A 14 11.98 -28.87 -1.53
CA HIS A 14 11.18 -30.10 -1.71
C HIS A 14 10.09 -30.32 -0.65
N ALA A 15 10.14 -29.63 0.49
CA ALA A 15 9.21 -29.82 1.61
C ALA A 15 8.37 -28.56 1.93
N LEU A 16 8.73 -27.40 1.37
CA LEU A 16 8.10 -26.13 1.67
C LEU A 16 6.68 -26.06 1.07
N ARG A 17 5.68 -26.25 1.93
CA ARG A 17 4.25 -26.19 1.54
C ARG A 17 3.61 -24.84 1.77
N GLY A 18 4.19 -24.01 2.62
CA GLY A 18 3.64 -22.69 2.90
C GLY A 18 4.67 -21.71 3.39
N ILE A 19 4.42 -20.45 3.07
CA ILE A 19 5.26 -19.32 3.43
C ILE A 19 4.36 -18.28 4.08
N ARG A 20 4.76 -17.82 5.27
CA ARG A 20 4.21 -16.61 5.89
C ARG A 20 5.36 -15.66 6.16
N MET A 21 5.30 -14.49 5.53
CA MET A 21 6.20 -13.37 5.80
C MET A 21 5.39 -12.21 6.32
N GLU A 22 5.94 -11.46 7.26
CA GLU A 22 5.28 -10.31 7.84
C GLU A 22 6.32 -9.19 7.98
N LEU A 23 6.08 -8.08 7.30
CA LEU A 23 6.87 -6.87 7.43
C LEU A 23 6.17 -5.93 8.40
N ILE A 24 6.84 -5.59 9.49
CA ILE A 24 6.34 -4.59 10.44
C ILE A 24 7.08 -3.29 10.12
N ASP A 25 6.47 -2.48 9.26
CA ASP A 25 6.93 -1.14 8.93
C ASP A 25 5.70 -0.23 8.92
N PRO A 26 5.62 0.85 9.72
CA PRO A 26 4.50 1.78 9.65
C PRO A 26 4.45 2.54 8.31
N GLY A 27 5.51 2.47 7.50
CA GLY A 27 5.65 3.26 6.28
C GLY A 27 5.86 4.75 6.58
N PRO A 28 6.21 5.56 5.56
CA PRO A 28 6.26 7.00 5.69
C PRO A 28 4.86 7.55 5.99
N LEU A 29 4.70 8.14 7.17
CA LEU A 29 3.42 8.72 7.59
C LEU A 29 3.16 10.09 6.94
N ASN A 30 4.15 10.65 6.25
CA ASN A 30 3.99 11.87 5.48
C ASN A 30 4.24 11.62 3.99
N GLU A 31 3.15 11.75 3.28
CA GLU A 31 3.02 11.54 1.85
C GLU A 31 3.73 12.62 1.00
N THR A 32 4.25 13.70 1.58
CA THR A 32 5.05 14.68 0.83
C THR A 32 6.52 14.25 0.65
N PHE A 33 6.97 13.21 1.35
CA PHE A 33 8.35 12.76 1.22
C PHE A 33 8.63 12.08 -0.12
N THR A 34 9.82 12.34 -0.63
CA THR A 34 10.40 11.55 -1.73
C THR A 34 11.01 10.30 -1.13
N LEU A 35 10.53 9.14 -1.56
CA LEU A 35 11.01 7.87 -1.04
C LEU A 35 12.22 7.40 -1.84
N PRO A 36 13.14 6.66 -1.20
CA PRO A 36 14.28 6.11 -1.91
C PRO A 36 13.81 5.08 -2.94
N ASP A 37 14.47 5.07 -4.10
CA ASP A 37 14.33 4.00 -5.08
C ASP A 37 15.02 2.74 -4.53
N VAL A 38 14.23 1.72 -4.20
CA VAL A 38 14.72 0.45 -3.64
C VAL A 38 15.06 -0.59 -4.71
N ARG A 39 14.85 -0.27 -5.99
CA ARG A 39 15.22 -1.16 -7.11
C ARG A 39 16.74 -1.24 -7.31
N GLY A 40 17.48 -0.26 -6.81
CA GLY A 40 18.94 -0.17 -6.99
C GLY A 40 19.32 0.02 -8.46
N GLU A 41 20.40 -0.64 -8.89
CA GLU A 41 20.91 -0.57 -10.27
C GLU A 41 20.25 -1.58 -11.23
N SER A 42 19.20 -2.28 -10.78
CA SER A 42 18.55 -3.34 -11.57
C SER A 42 17.65 -2.75 -12.66
N GLU A 43 17.98 -3.00 -13.93
CA GLU A 43 17.11 -2.67 -15.07
C GLU A 43 15.90 -3.61 -15.18
N ASP A 44 15.98 -4.80 -14.57
CA ASP A 44 14.97 -5.86 -14.63
C ASP A 44 13.82 -5.68 -13.61
N GLY A 45 13.88 -4.63 -12.79
CA GLY A 45 12.90 -4.31 -11.76
C GLY A 45 13.38 -4.55 -10.33
N ASP A 46 12.42 -4.57 -9.39
CA ASP A 46 12.69 -4.71 -7.95
C ASP A 46 13.28 -6.08 -7.58
N GLY A 47 14.44 -6.06 -6.92
CA GLY A 47 15.13 -7.27 -6.48
C GLY A 47 14.30 -8.13 -5.52
N LEU A 48 13.48 -7.53 -4.65
CA LEU A 48 12.62 -8.28 -3.74
C LEU A 48 11.52 -9.03 -4.51
N SER A 49 10.80 -8.33 -5.39
CA SER A 49 9.74 -8.89 -6.23
C SER A 49 10.27 -9.99 -7.15
N LEU A 50 11.43 -9.80 -7.77
CA LEU A 50 12.07 -10.81 -8.62
C LEU A 50 12.42 -12.07 -7.84
N GLN A 51 12.97 -11.93 -6.62
CA GLN A 51 13.30 -13.09 -5.79
C GLN A 51 12.06 -13.79 -5.27
N LEU A 52 11.07 -13.05 -4.78
CA LEU A 52 9.79 -13.61 -4.37
C LEU A 52 9.11 -14.36 -5.52
N SER A 53 9.12 -13.80 -6.74
CA SER A 53 8.59 -14.47 -7.93
C SER A 53 9.20 -15.86 -8.14
N ARG A 54 10.53 -15.99 -7.95
CA ARG A 54 11.23 -17.29 -8.05
C ARG A 54 10.77 -18.26 -6.97
N TYR A 55 10.58 -17.81 -5.73
CA TYR A 55 10.09 -18.67 -4.65
C TYR A 55 8.64 -19.09 -4.83
N LEU A 56 7.80 -18.20 -5.33
CA LEU A 56 6.39 -18.52 -5.55
C LEU A 56 6.21 -19.63 -6.59
N LYS A 57 7.16 -19.77 -7.53
CA LYS A 57 7.16 -20.81 -8.57
C LYS A 57 7.58 -22.20 -8.07
N ILE A 58 7.93 -22.36 -6.79
CA ILE A 58 8.26 -23.67 -6.21
C ILE A 58 7.06 -24.62 -6.32
N GLU A 59 7.28 -25.82 -6.86
CA GLU A 59 6.20 -26.76 -7.18
C GLU A 59 5.37 -27.16 -5.97
N HIS A 60 5.96 -27.28 -4.78
CA HIS A 60 5.25 -27.80 -3.59
C HIS A 60 4.52 -26.72 -2.79
N LEU A 61 4.60 -25.46 -3.21
CA LEU A 61 4.02 -24.35 -2.47
C LEU A 61 2.50 -24.32 -2.64
N VAL A 62 1.78 -24.34 -1.52
CA VAL A 62 0.31 -24.39 -1.48
C VAL A 62 -0.28 -23.10 -0.91
N ASN A 63 0.34 -22.55 0.14
CA ASN A 63 -0.19 -21.38 0.86
C ASN A 63 0.86 -20.29 0.99
N VAL A 64 0.53 -19.09 0.56
CA VAL A 64 1.40 -17.93 0.68
C VAL A 64 0.65 -16.82 1.39
N GLN A 65 1.31 -16.24 2.39
CA GLN A 65 0.85 -15.04 3.06
C GLN A 65 2.03 -14.07 3.17
N LEU A 66 1.91 -12.95 2.49
CA LEU A 66 2.83 -11.82 2.54
C LEU A 66 2.08 -10.70 3.26
N GLY A 67 2.34 -10.53 4.56
CA GLY A 67 1.68 -9.56 5.42
C GLY A 67 2.52 -8.32 5.68
N GLY A 68 1.85 -7.20 5.95
CA GLY A 68 2.48 -5.91 6.15
C GLY A 68 2.65 -5.11 4.86
N PRO A 69 3.10 -3.85 4.92
CA PRO A 69 3.18 -2.97 3.74
C PRO A 69 4.44 -3.28 2.93
N ILE A 70 4.48 -4.49 2.36
CA ILE A 70 5.60 -4.96 1.55
C ILE A 70 5.61 -4.19 0.23
N VAL A 71 6.72 -3.52 -0.04
CA VAL A 71 6.95 -2.82 -1.30
C VAL A 71 7.18 -3.87 -2.39
N ILE A 72 6.26 -3.98 -3.33
CA ILE A 72 6.31 -4.94 -4.44
C ILE A 72 6.03 -4.24 -5.76
N GLY A 73 6.56 -4.78 -6.84
CA GLY A 73 6.24 -4.37 -8.20
C GLY A 73 5.51 -5.45 -8.99
N PRO A 74 5.04 -5.15 -10.21
CA PRO A 74 4.39 -6.12 -11.08
C PRO A 74 5.29 -7.31 -11.43
N GLU A 75 6.60 -7.16 -11.29
CA GLU A 75 7.59 -8.21 -11.55
C GLU A 75 7.45 -9.41 -10.60
N LEU A 76 6.78 -9.23 -9.45
CA LEU A 76 6.42 -10.35 -8.57
C LEU A 76 5.61 -11.42 -9.31
N PHE A 77 4.73 -10.97 -10.20
CA PHE A 77 3.80 -11.78 -10.96
C PHE A 77 4.32 -12.11 -12.36
N ASN A 78 5.59 -11.81 -12.66
CA ASN A 78 6.16 -12.07 -13.97
C ASN A 78 6.15 -13.56 -14.33
N LEU A 79 5.64 -13.83 -15.53
CA LEU A 79 5.48 -15.15 -16.10
C LEU A 79 6.76 -15.74 -16.68
N SER A 80 7.90 -15.06 -16.55
CA SER A 80 9.19 -15.51 -17.07
C SER A 80 9.64 -16.80 -16.38
N GLY A 81 9.22 -17.91 -16.96
CA GLY A 81 9.68 -19.28 -16.81
C GLY A 81 9.57 -19.89 -18.21
N GLY A 82 10.60 -20.59 -18.66
CA GLY A 82 10.71 -21.06 -20.06
C GLY A 82 9.45 -21.77 -20.57
N GLU A 83 9.23 -21.69 -21.90
CA GLU A 83 8.09 -22.30 -22.58
C GLU A 83 7.77 -23.71 -22.04
N GLY A 84 6.57 -23.88 -21.46
CA GLY A 84 6.01 -25.18 -21.10
C GLY A 84 5.90 -25.50 -19.60
N VAL A 85 6.41 -24.68 -18.68
CA VAL A 85 6.19 -24.87 -17.24
C VAL A 85 5.00 -24.03 -16.77
N THR A 86 3.93 -24.65 -16.28
CA THR A 86 2.82 -23.93 -15.65
C THR A 86 3.35 -23.25 -14.37
N PRO A 87 3.38 -21.91 -14.31
CA PRO A 87 3.80 -21.24 -13.09
C PRO A 87 2.75 -21.51 -11.99
N TRP A 88 3.21 -21.69 -10.75
CA TRP A 88 2.35 -21.94 -9.57
C TRP A 88 1.44 -23.18 -9.65
N PRO A 89 1.98 -24.40 -9.87
CA PRO A 89 1.17 -25.59 -10.15
C PRO A 89 0.28 -26.07 -8.99
N ASN A 90 0.65 -25.75 -7.74
CA ASN A 90 -0.04 -26.22 -6.54
C ASN A 90 -0.55 -25.13 -5.60
N LEU A 91 -0.44 -23.86 -5.99
CA LEU A 91 -0.84 -22.74 -5.14
C LEU A 91 -2.38 -22.72 -4.98
N GLU A 92 -2.87 -22.91 -3.76
CA GLU A 92 -4.31 -22.88 -3.42
C GLU A 92 -4.72 -21.56 -2.77
N ARG A 93 -3.82 -20.95 -1.98
CA ARG A 93 -4.10 -19.71 -1.25
C ARG A 93 -2.96 -18.72 -1.38
N PHE A 94 -3.29 -17.48 -1.72
CA PHE A 94 -2.33 -16.38 -1.76
C PHE A 94 -2.94 -15.14 -1.13
N LEU A 95 -2.28 -14.61 -0.11
CA LEU A 95 -2.66 -13.38 0.58
C LEU A 95 -1.50 -12.40 0.51
N LEU A 96 -1.79 -11.16 0.13
CA LEU A 96 -0.78 -10.12 -0.01
C LEU A 96 -1.28 -8.79 0.54
N SER A 97 -0.63 -8.31 1.58
CA SER A 97 -0.67 -6.91 1.97
C SER A 97 0.52 -6.24 1.29
N PHE A 98 0.28 -5.19 0.52
CA PHE A 98 1.33 -4.43 -0.15
C PHE A 98 1.35 -2.99 0.34
N SER A 99 2.51 -2.35 0.19
CA SER A 99 2.70 -0.95 0.55
C SER A 99 1.93 -0.02 -0.38
N SER A 100 1.49 1.13 0.12
CA SER A 100 1.00 2.23 -0.74
C SER A 100 2.10 2.81 -1.64
N HIS A 101 3.36 2.48 -1.36
CA HIS A 101 4.55 2.89 -2.10
C HIS A 101 4.99 1.83 -3.11
N ARG A 102 5.57 2.33 -4.19
CA ARG A 102 6.17 1.52 -5.25
C ARG A 102 7.67 1.33 -5.00
N PRO A 103 8.28 0.30 -5.60
CA PRO A 103 9.72 0.09 -5.48
C PRO A 103 10.58 1.24 -6.03
N ASP A 104 10.06 2.04 -6.96
CA ASP A 104 10.74 3.19 -7.55
C ASP A 104 10.68 4.47 -6.71
N GLY A 105 10.16 4.38 -5.48
CA GLY A 105 9.94 5.52 -4.60
C GLY A 105 8.67 6.33 -4.92
N GLY A 106 7.89 5.89 -5.91
CA GLY A 106 6.58 6.46 -6.23
C GLY A 106 5.45 5.90 -5.37
N TRP A 107 4.22 6.27 -5.73
CA TRP A 107 3.00 5.91 -4.99
C TRP A 107 2.00 5.18 -5.90
N TYR A 108 1.25 4.24 -5.34
CA TYR A 108 0.13 3.57 -5.99
C TYR A 108 -1.19 4.34 -5.91
N PHE A 109 -1.24 5.28 -4.98
CA PHE A 109 -2.38 6.16 -4.76
C PHE A 109 -1.97 7.60 -5.07
N GLU A 110 -2.92 8.39 -5.52
CA GLU A 110 -2.80 9.80 -5.88
C GLU A 110 -3.83 10.61 -5.12
N ARG A 111 -3.58 11.93 -5.05
CA ARG A 111 -4.51 12.86 -4.43
C ARG A 111 -5.85 12.79 -5.14
N ASP A 112 -6.93 12.73 -4.37
CA ASP A 112 -8.25 12.87 -4.94
C ASP A 112 -8.37 14.25 -5.62
N PRO A 113 -8.64 14.31 -6.94
CA PRO A 113 -8.74 15.57 -7.66
C PRO A 113 -9.90 16.45 -7.17
N THR A 114 -10.88 15.88 -6.46
CA THR A 114 -12.00 16.62 -5.87
C THR A 114 -11.64 17.30 -4.55
N THR A 115 -10.51 16.93 -3.94
CA THR A 115 -10.04 17.55 -2.68
C THR A 115 -9.27 18.83 -3.00
N SER A 116 -9.72 19.97 -2.44
CA SER A 116 -9.10 21.29 -2.65
C SER A 116 -7.58 21.23 -2.42
N PRO A 117 -6.74 21.74 -3.33
CA PRO A 117 -5.29 21.77 -3.16
C PRO A 117 -4.83 22.60 -1.96
N GLU A 118 -5.69 23.51 -1.48
CA GLU A 118 -5.47 24.43 -0.36
C GLU A 118 -5.83 23.85 1.01
N SER A 119 -5.71 22.54 1.20
CA SER A 119 -5.62 22.01 2.58
C SER A 119 -4.48 22.76 3.27
N PRO A 120 -4.73 23.51 4.37
CA PRO A 120 -3.71 24.36 4.99
C PRO A 120 -2.44 23.56 5.19
N ASN A 121 -1.30 24.13 4.83
CA ASN A 121 -0.04 23.59 5.33
C ASN A 121 -0.15 23.68 6.86
N PRO A 122 -0.23 22.57 7.59
CA PRO A 122 -0.42 22.58 9.04
C PRO A 122 0.75 23.21 9.79
N ASP A 123 1.90 23.37 9.14
CA ASP A 123 3.04 24.09 9.69
C ASP A 123 2.87 25.62 9.57
N ASN A 124 1.86 26.08 8.82
CA ASN A 124 1.43 27.48 8.74
C ASN A 124 0.20 27.76 9.62
N GLU A 125 -0.33 26.77 10.35
CA GLU A 125 -1.37 27.05 11.35
C GLU A 125 -0.72 27.90 12.46
N PRO A 126 -1.28 29.09 12.77
CA PRO A 126 -0.83 29.83 13.94
C PRO A 126 -1.03 28.91 15.13
N GLN A 127 0.02 28.78 15.93
CA GLN A 127 0.07 28.04 17.17
C GLN A 127 -1.22 28.34 17.96
N GLU A 128 -2.22 27.46 17.89
CA GLU A 128 -3.36 27.53 18.78
C GLU A 128 -2.77 27.23 20.16
N GLU A 129 -2.44 28.32 20.85
CA GLU A 129 -2.24 28.35 22.28
C GLU A 129 -3.41 27.55 22.85
N ALA A 130 -3.12 26.32 23.30
CA ALA A 130 -4.06 25.59 24.11
C ALA A 130 -4.45 26.55 25.23
N GLU A 131 -5.69 27.05 25.16
CA GLU A 131 -6.28 27.96 26.14
C GLU A 131 -6.21 27.26 27.49
N SER A 132 -5.11 27.45 28.20
CA SER A 132 -5.10 27.37 29.65
C SER A 132 -5.82 28.63 30.09
N GLU A 133 -7.14 28.49 30.26
CA GLU A 133 -7.96 29.41 31.04
C GLU A 133 -7.33 29.57 32.44
N GLU A 134 -6.40 30.50 32.59
CA GLU A 134 -6.22 31.21 33.85
C GLU A 134 -6.20 32.70 33.54
N GLU A 135 -7.33 33.33 33.83
CA GLU A 135 -7.56 34.76 33.82
C GLU A 135 -6.41 35.50 34.51
N SER A 136 -5.72 36.36 33.77
CA SER A 136 -5.00 37.49 34.37
C SER A 136 -5.24 38.73 33.55
N GLU A 137 -6.24 39.49 34.00
CA GLU A 137 -6.50 40.85 33.58
C GLU A 137 -5.32 41.75 33.95
N SER A 138 -4.58 42.22 32.96
CA SER A 138 -3.91 43.51 33.09
C SER A 138 -3.77 44.18 31.73
N ALA A 139 -4.61 45.20 31.52
CA ALA A 139 -4.52 46.14 30.42
C ALA A 139 -3.22 46.95 30.51
N PHE A 140 -2.39 46.92 29.46
CA PHE A 140 -1.40 47.95 29.20
C PHE A 140 -1.22 48.13 27.69
N ASP A 141 -1.69 49.27 27.20
CA ASP A 141 -1.26 49.91 25.95
C ASP A 141 0.27 50.04 25.95
N SER A 142 0.95 49.57 24.90
CA SER A 142 2.15 50.27 24.44
C SER A 142 2.57 49.87 23.03
N ASP A 143 2.85 50.93 22.25
CA ASP A 143 3.31 50.99 20.87
C ASP A 143 4.41 50.00 20.46
N GLU A 144 4.37 49.70 19.16
CA GLU A 144 5.27 48.87 18.36
C GLU A 144 6.78 49.06 18.62
N SER A 145 7.49 47.94 18.78
CA SER A 145 8.95 47.84 18.64
C SER A 145 9.31 46.63 17.76
N PHE A 146 9.47 46.89 16.47
CA PHE A 146 9.78 45.93 15.41
C PHE A 146 11.19 45.28 15.52
N PHE A 147 11.98 45.56 16.57
CA PHE A 147 13.33 45.01 16.75
C PHE A 147 13.64 44.46 18.15
N GLU A 148 12.65 44.36 19.04
CA GLU A 148 12.83 43.65 20.32
C GLU A 148 12.71 42.14 20.10
N VAL A 149 13.82 41.51 19.71
CA VAL A 149 14.02 40.08 19.95
C VAL A 149 14.18 39.91 21.45
N ASP A 150 13.09 39.61 22.14
CA ASP A 150 13.08 39.31 23.57
C ASP A 150 13.92 38.04 23.83
N PRO A 151 15.10 38.14 24.46
CA PRO A 151 15.95 36.99 24.72
C PRO A 151 15.36 36.05 25.81
N ALA A 152 14.21 36.40 26.40
CA ALA A 152 13.56 35.65 27.47
C ALA A 152 12.50 34.64 26.97
N LYS A 153 12.13 34.65 25.69
CA LYS A 153 11.33 33.56 25.10
C LYS A 153 12.29 32.57 24.42
N PRO A 154 12.71 31.48 25.10
CA PRO A 154 13.44 30.43 24.41
C PRO A 154 12.59 29.96 23.23
N ASP A 155 13.23 29.76 22.07
CA ASP A 155 12.61 29.05 20.94
C ASP A 155 11.96 27.79 21.52
N HIS A 156 10.64 27.77 21.57
CA HIS A 156 9.91 26.64 22.13
C HIS A 156 10.10 25.48 21.15
N TYR A 157 11.04 24.60 21.46
CA TYR A 157 11.26 23.38 20.72
C TYR A 157 9.96 22.58 20.70
N ASN A 158 9.31 22.53 19.54
CA ASN A 158 8.11 21.76 19.33
C ASN A 158 8.53 20.38 18.81
N GLU A 159 8.65 19.42 19.72
CA GLU A 159 9.06 18.04 19.39
C GLU A 159 8.15 17.40 18.33
N GLY A 160 6.84 17.66 18.40
CA GLY A 160 5.90 17.20 17.38
C GLY A 160 6.16 17.82 16.00
N LYS A 161 6.54 19.10 15.93
CA LYS A 161 6.94 19.74 14.66
C LYS A 161 8.18 19.07 14.07
N GLU A 162 9.17 18.76 14.90
CA GLU A 162 10.40 18.09 14.46
C GLU A 162 10.15 16.64 14.04
N ASP A 163 9.41 15.85 14.82
CA ASP A 163 9.07 14.46 14.46
C ASP A 163 8.26 14.39 13.15
N ARG A 164 7.38 15.38 12.92
CA ARG A 164 6.69 15.58 11.64
C ARG A 164 7.67 15.87 10.49
N LEU A 165 8.55 16.86 10.64
CA LEU A 165 9.55 17.21 9.62
C LEU A 165 10.52 16.06 9.34
N GLN A 166 10.72 15.17 10.30
CA GLN A 166 11.49 13.94 10.19
C GLN A 166 10.66 12.73 9.68
N GLY A 167 9.34 12.90 9.48
CA GLY A 167 8.42 11.89 8.96
C GLY A 167 8.03 10.77 9.91
N ARG A 168 8.26 10.97 11.20
CA ARG A 168 7.88 10.04 12.28
C ARG A 168 6.42 10.18 12.68
N GLU A 169 5.81 11.34 12.42
CA GLU A 169 4.39 11.59 12.61
C GLU A 169 3.69 11.97 11.29
N PRO A 170 2.43 11.57 11.09
CA PRO A 170 1.72 11.88 9.86
C PRO A 170 1.46 13.37 9.73
N ILE A 171 2.03 14.01 8.70
CA ILE A 171 1.72 15.40 8.37
C ILE A 171 0.54 15.45 7.41
N ASN A 172 0.57 14.70 6.32
CA ASN A 172 -0.46 14.77 5.30
C ASN A 172 -0.71 13.35 4.82
N CYS A 173 -1.97 12.90 4.82
CA CYS A 173 -2.41 11.72 4.07
C CYS A 173 -3.50 12.20 3.14
N PHE A 174 -3.22 12.24 1.84
CA PHE A 174 -4.11 12.78 0.83
C PHE A 174 -4.28 11.85 -0.37
N ARG A 175 -3.44 10.81 -0.48
CA ARG A 175 -3.46 9.82 -1.55
C ARG A 175 -4.42 8.70 -1.24
N THR A 176 -5.66 8.89 -1.67
CA THR A 176 -6.73 7.91 -1.50
C THR A 176 -7.15 7.26 -2.82
N GLN A 177 -6.86 7.89 -3.97
CA GLN A 177 -7.34 7.42 -5.27
C GLN A 177 -6.30 6.54 -5.97
N PRO A 178 -6.62 5.30 -6.37
CA PRO A 178 -5.72 4.47 -7.16
C PRO A 178 -5.30 5.14 -8.46
N ASN A 179 -4.03 4.97 -8.84
CA ASN A 179 -3.51 5.45 -10.11
C ASN A 179 -3.29 4.35 -11.15
N VAL A 180 -2.82 4.75 -12.34
CA VAL A 180 -2.51 3.84 -13.45
C VAL A 180 -1.47 2.77 -13.07
N HIS A 181 -0.56 3.07 -12.12
CA HIS A 181 0.46 2.13 -11.71
C HIS A 181 -0.10 1.04 -10.79
N LEU A 182 -1.09 1.38 -9.96
CA LEU A 182 -1.82 0.37 -9.21
C LEU A 182 -2.61 -0.52 -10.16
N GLU A 183 -3.24 0.07 -11.18
CA GLU A 183 -3.94 -0.71 -12.20
C GLU A 183 -3.01 -1.69 -12.93
N MET A 184 -1.80 -1.28 -13.32
CA MET A 184 -0.81 -2.19 -13.90
C MET A 184 -0.41 -3.34 -12.95
N LEU A 185 -0.27 -3.05 -11.65
CA LEU A 185 -0.02 -4.09 -10.66
C LEU A 185 -1.19 -5.07 -10.59
N LEU A 186 -2.43 -4.58 -10.55
CA LEU A 186 -3.65 -5.40 -10.51
C LEU A 186 -3.83 -6.23 -11.79
N GLU A 187 -3.46 -5.69 -12.96
CA GLU A 187 -3.43 -6.45 -14.22
C GLU A 187 -2.43 -7.61 -14.15
N SER A 188 -1.22 -7.36 -13.63
CA SER A 188 -0.22 -8.42 -13.45
C SER A 188 -0.71 -9.52 -12.51
N MET A 189 -1.42 -9.15 -11.43
CA MET A 189 -2.06 -10.06 -10.49
C MET A 189 -3.14 -10.90 -11.18
N ALA A 190 -4.03 -10.28 -11.94
CA ALA A 190 -5.10 -10.97 -12.67
C ALA A 190 -4.52 -11.98 -13.68
N VAL A 191 -3.49 -11.59 -14.42
CA VAL A 191 -2.78 -12.48 -15.34
C VAL A 191 -2.15 -13.67 -14.61
N ALA A 192 -1.55 -13.45 -13.44
CA ALA A 192 -0.98 -14.54 -12.64
C ALA A 192 -2.08 -15.47 -12.09
N VAL A 193 -3.18 -14.92 -11.58
CA VAL A 193 -4.35 -15.70 -11.11
C VAL A 193 -4.89 -16.62 -12.19
N ALA A 194 -4.99 -16.14 -13.43
CA ALA A 194 -5.43 -16.94 -14.58
C ALA A 194 -4.53 -18.17 -14.85
N GLN A 195 -3.29 -18.15 -14.37
CA GLN A 195 -2.32 -19.23 -14.54
C GLN A 195 -2.15 -20.10 -13.30
N MET A 196 -2.94 -19.89 -12.24
CA MET A 196 -2.92 -20.70 -11.02
C MET A 196 -4.06 -21.72 -11.03
N PRO A 197 -3.87 -22.95 -11.55
CA PRO A 197 -4.97 -23.89 -11.81
C PRO A 197 -5.65 -24.43 -10.54
N LYS A 198 -4.99 -24.35 -9.38
CA LYS A 198 -5.52 -24.85 -8.10
C LYS A 198 -5.94 -23.73 -7.14
N LEU A 199 -5.89 -22.48 -7.58
CA LEU A 199 -6.19 -21.33 -6.73
C LEU A 199 -7.64 -21.39 -6.27
N ARG A 200 -7.83 -21.32 -4.95
CA ARG A 200 -9.15 -21.26 -4.32
C ARG A 200 -9.46 -19.88 -3.77
N HIS A 201 -8.42 -19.19 -3.31
CA HIS A 201 -8.56 -17.90 -2.65
C HIS A 201 -7.32 -17.06 -2.89
N PHE A 202 -7.55 -15.85 -3.38
CA PHE A 202 -6.52 -14.88 -3.71
C PHE A 202 -6.99 -13.54 -3.20
N ALA A 203 -6.23 -12.91 -2.31
CA ALA A 203 -6.56 -11.59 -1.82
C ALA A 203 -5.32 -10.72 -1.82
N ALA A 204 -5.45 -9.48 -2.27
CA ALA A 204 -4.45 -8.49 -1.94
C ALA A 204 -5.05 -7.12 -1.64
N GLY A 205 -4.30 -6.34 -0.88
CA GLY A 205 -4.74 -5.03 -0.48
C GLY A 205 -3.62 -4.18 0.08
N ALA A 206 -3.92 -2.89 0.23
CA ALA A 206 -3.08 -1.91 0.88
C ALA A 206 -3.92 -1.10 1.85
N ASP A 207 -3.35 -0.82 3.01
CA ASP A 207 -3.96 0.05 4.00
C ASP A 207 -3.58 1.51 3.69
N VAL A 208 -4.59 2.36 3.63
CA VAL A 208 -4.45 3.82 3.58
C VAL A 208 -4.51 4.32 5.01
N ALA A 209 -3.39 4.88 5.47
CA ALA A 209 -3.21 5.28 6.86
C ALA A 209 -4.24 6.32 7.29
N GLN A 210 -4.80 6.14 8.49
CA GLN A 210 -5.63 7.15 9.13
C GLN A 210 -4.82 8.43 9.37
N CYS A 211 -5.38 9.58 9.01
CA CYS A 211 -4.81 10.87 9.39
C CYS A 211 -5.71 11.54 10.41
N LYS A 212 -5.28 11.58 11.67
CA LYS A 212 -6.04 12.21 12.75
C LYS A 212 -6.28 13.70 12.52
N ARG A 213 -5.37 14.39 11.81
CA ARG A 213 -5.48 15.85 11.60
C ARG A 213 -6.43 16.24 10.48
N THR A 214 -6.52 15.44 9.43
CA THR A 214 -7.47 15.68 8.34
C THR A 214 -8.82 14.98 8.58
N GLU A 215 -9.00 14.35 9.75
CA GLU A 215 -10.16 13.53 10.12
C GLU A 215 -10.43 12.35 9.16
N TYR A 216 -9.49 12.01 8.28
CA TYR A 216 -9.62 10.87 7.40
C TYR A 216 -9.53 9.58 8.21
N ALA A 217 -10.61 8.81 8.21
CA ALA A 217 -10.62 7.46 8.74
C ALA A 217 -9.62 6.58 7.97
N GLY A 218 -9.00 5.62 8.67
CA GLY A 218 -8.20 4.59 8.01
C GLY A 218 -9.09 3.80 7.04
N GLN A 219 -8.61 3.62 5.82
CA GLN A 219 -9.34 2.95 4.75
C GLN A 219 -8.48 1.81 4.24
N SER A 220 -9.08 0.70 3.84
CA SER A 220 -8.37 -0.38 3.19
C SER A 220 -8.81 -0.48 1.73
N PHE A 221 -7.83 -0.55 0.84
CA PHE A 221 -8.06 -0.99 -0.52
C PHE A 221 -7.85 -2.50 -0.52
N GLU A 222 -8.90 -3.26 -0.77
CA GLU A 222 -8.82 -4.72 -0.76
C GLU A 222 -9.49 -5.27 -2.02
N TYR A 223 -8.89 -6.31 -2.58
CA TYR A 223 -9.56 -7.15 -3.54
C TYR A 223 -9.44 -8.62 -3.10
N GLU A 224 -10.54 -9.35 -3.25
CA GLU A 224 -10.63 -10.75 -2.87
C GLU A 224 -11.31 -11.54 -3.99
N PHE A 225 -10.56 -12.49 -4.54
CA PHE A 225 -11.05 -13.49 -5.48
C PHE A 225 -11.21 -14.84 -4.77
N THR A 226 -12.40 -15.42 -4.89
CA THR A 226 -12.69 -16.78 -4.44
C THR A 226 -13.16 -17.62 -5.61
N ALA A 227 -12.42 -18.69 -5.90
CA ALA A 227 -12.74 -19.61 -6.99
C ALA A 227 -13.88 -20.56 -6.63
N VAL A 228 -14.51 -21.14 -7.66
CA VAL A 228 -15.59 -22.13 -7.53
C VAL A 228 -15.12 -23.34 -6.72
N GLN A 229 -15.68 -23.55 -5.53
CA GLN A 229 -15.33 -24.71 -4.68
C GLN A 229 -16.21 -25.94 -4.93
N LYS A 230 -17.46 -25.76 -5.40
CA LYS A 230 -18.45 -26.83 -5.68
C LYS A 230 -19.36 -26.43 -6.84
N ARG A 231 -20.08 -27.42 -7.42
CA ARG A 231 -21.04 -27.26 -8.55
C ARG A 231 -22.10 -26.15 -8.38
N GLU A 232 -22.27 -25.60 -7.19
CA GLU A 232 -23.30 -24.60 -6.86
C GLU A 232 -22.75 -23.20 -6.51
N THR A 233 -21.44 -23.06 -6.29
CA THR A 233 -20.83 -21.78 -5.89
C THR A 233 -20.10 -21.17 -7.08
N LYS A 234 -20.66 -20.09 -7.64
CA LYS A 234 -20.02 -19.22 -8.64
C LYS A 234 -18.72 -18.61 -8.11
N ALA A 235 -17.75 -18.34 -8.98
CA ALA A 235 -16.59 -17.56 -8.57
C ALA A 235 -17.05 -16.14 -8.21
N ARG A 236 -16.32 -15.51 -7.30
CA ARG A 236 -16.66 -14.19 -6.79
C ARG A 236 -15.43 -13.33 -6.71
N LEU A 237 -15.63 -12.07 -7.05
CA LEU A 237 -14.62 -11.06 -6.93
C LEU A 237 -15.23 -9.90 -6.15
N HIS A 238 -14.70 -9.67 -4.96
CA HIS A 238 -15.10 -8.59 -4.07
C HIS A 238 -14.02 -7.51 -4.06
N TRP A 239 -14.43 -6.25 -4.18
CA TRP A 239 -13.55 -5.09 -4.17
C TRP A 239 -13.99 -4.10 -3.10
N VAL A 240 -13.05 -3.66 -2.29
CA VAL A 240 -13.20 -2.55 -1.35
C VAL A 240 -12.37 -1.39 -1.89
N VAL A 241 -13.03 -0.33 -2.36
CA VAL A 241 -12.40 0.73 -3.17
C VAL A 241 -12.92 2.11 -2.78
N PRO A 242 -12.19 3.19 -3.13
CA PRO A 242 -12.70 4.54 -2.90
C PRO A 242 -13.97 4.82 -3.72
N GLN A 243 -14.81 5.70 -3.19
CA GLN A 243 -15.98 6.19 -3.90
C GLN A 243 -15.65 6.65 -5.33
N GLY A 244 -16.44 6.17 -6.29
CA GLY A 244 -16.31 6.55 -7.71
C GLY A 244 -15.17 5.86 -8.47
N TRP A 245 -14.28 5.11 -7.80
CA TRP A 245 -13.25 4.34 -8.51
C TRP A 245 -13.84 3.10 -9.18
N ARG A 246 -13.38 2.79 -10.40
CA ARG A 246 -13.75 1.59 -11.15
C ARG A 246 -12.53 1.04 -11.86
N MET A 247 -12.50 -0.29 -12.03
CA MET A 247 -11.52 -0.94 -12.88
C MET A 247 -11.58 -0.36 -14.29
N GLY A 248 -10.43 -0.13 -14.91
CA GLY A 248 -10.39 0.17 -16.32
C GLY A 248 -10.75 -1.05 -17.16
N ARG A 249 -10.98 -0.80 -18.45
CA ARG A 249 -11.53 -1.79 -19.38
C ARG A 249 -10.67 -3.03 -19.53
N GLN A 250 -9.35 -2.89 -19.42
CA GLN A 250 -8.40 -3.98 -19.59
C GLN A 250 -8.46 -4.94 -18.39
N LEU A 251 -8.31 -4.40 -17.18
CA LEU A 251 -8.45 -5.15 -15.94
C LEU A 251 -9.83 -5.81 -15.82
N GLU A 252 -10.91 -5.09 -16.15
CA GLU A 252 -12.26 -5.64 -16.16
C GLU A 252 -12.41 -6.82 -17.14
N ALA A 253 -11.82 -6.72 -18.34
CA ALA A 253 -11.85 -7.80 -19.32
C ALA A 253 -11.07 -9.04 -18.85
N LEU A 254 -9.92 -8.85 -18.19
CA LEU A 254 -9.15 -9.95 -17.60
C LEU A 254 -9.98 -10.71 -16.57
N TRP A 255 -10.61 -9.99 -15.63
CA TRP A 255 -11.45 -10.62 -14.61
C TRP A 255 -12.70 -11.27 -15.18
N LYS A 256 -13.35 -10.67 -16.19
CA LYS A 256 -14.47 -11.32 -16.89
C LYS A 256 -14.06 -12.64 -17.53
N ASN A 257 -12.85 -12.73 -18.08
CA ASN A 257 -12.34 -13.98 -18.66
C ASN A 257 -12.04 -15.04 -17.60
N ILE A 258 -11.59 -14.64 -16.41
CA ILE A 258 -11.25 -15.55 -15.30
C ILE A 258 -12.50 -16.08 -14.61
N ILE A 259 -13.47 -15.21 -14.35
CA ILE A 259 -14.64 -15.49 -13.50
C ILE A 259 -15.82 -15.99 -14.37
N GLY A 260 -15.93 -15.54 -15.63
CA GLY A 260 -17.02 -15.88 -16.53
C GLY A 260 -18.20 -14.90 -16.47
N GLU A 261 -19.07 -14.94 -17.49
CA GLU A 261 -20.16 -13.96 -17.67
C GLU A 261 -21.27 -14.03 -16.60
N ASP A 262 -21.41 -15.17 -15.93
CA ASP A 262 -22.51 -15.45 -14.99
C ASP A 262 -22.19 -15.08 -13.53
N ASP A 263 -20.99 -14.61 -13.24
CA ASP A 263 -20.45 -14.53 -11.89
C ASP A 263 -20.50 -13.12 -11.27
N ILE A 264 -20.27 -13.05 -9.96
CA ILE A 264 -20.60 -11.86 -9.14
C ILE A 264 -19.35 -11.02 -8.92
N LEU A 265 -19.35 -9.83 -9.52
CA LEU A 265 -18.46 -8.72 -9.19
C LEU A 265 -19.19 -7.81 -8.19
N ASP A 266 -18.62 -7.67 -7.00
CA ASP A 266 -19.17 -6.85 -5.92
C ASP A 266 -18.22 -5.71 -5.56
N TYR A 267 -18.74 -4.48 -5.52
CA TYR A 267 -17.98 -3.29 -5.13
C TYR A 267 -18.56 -2.75 -3.83
N LYS A 268 -17.69 -2.63 -2.83
CA LYS A 268 -17.94 -1.93 -1.59
C LYS A 268 -17.14 -0.63 -1.60
N GLU A 269 -17.85 0.47 -1.77
CA GLU A 269 -17.25 1.80 -1.73
C GLU A 269 -17.16 2.32 -0.29
N TRP A 270 -16.13 3.12 -0.02
CA TRP A 270 -15.97 3.92 1.19
C TRP A 270 -15.72 5.39 0.86
#